data_AF-A0A8I1R9B3-F1
#
_entry.id   AF-A0A8I1R9B3-F1
#
_cell.length_a   1.000
_cell.length_b   1.000
_cell.length_c   1.000
_cell.angle_alpha   90.00
_cell.angle_beta   90.00
_cell.angle_gamma   90.00
#
_symmetry.space_group_name_H-M   'P 1'
#
loop_
_entity.id
_entity.type
_entity.pdbx_description
1 polymer ?
#
loop_
_entity_poly.entity_id
_entity_poly.type
_entity_poly.pdbx_seq_one_letter_code
_entity_poly.pdbx_strand_id
1 'polypeptide(L)'
;MLARTIVRAIALATCAFGASAASEGEWLSLGSKHWAPTVFRKSGIDTEHAVAEARVTRSVIQGWCENWSPGDRGCVDREFTPEVARTLYRASADCVHGRITPVDGSTYTLAGYWDSSDIGGGRTRWRDASGRIVGRDNASGGLGISQQWEVLCPSRAGPSRAAAPRTVPSRAVSVPTPAPRAPSAAPPGAVPRTAPGVPSAAPFAAGQVIEARYGSGWVRGRIDSVQRVQGAGGPEFAYNVRLDNGLRSQLPARMLRPATSR
;
A
#
# COMPACT_ATOMS: atom_id res chain seq x y z
N MET A 1 -3.41 65.47 -40.41
CA MET A 1 -2.83 64.12 -40.26
C MET A 1 -1.95 64.11 -39.03
N LEU A 2 -2.30 63.33 -38.00
CA LEU A 2 -1.38 62.62 -37.09
C LEU A 2 -2.22 61.91 -36.02
N ALA A 3 -2.39 60.60 -36.23
CA ALA A 3 -3.14 59.69 -35.37
C ALA A 3 -2.36 59.40 -34.09
N ARG A 4 -3.03 59.44 -32.93
CA ARG A 4 -2.48 58.98 -31.66
C ARG A 4 -2.89 57.52 -31.41
N THR A 5 -1.88 56.67 -31.39
CA THR A 5 -1.95 55.21 -31.21
C THR A 5 -2.42 54.85 -29.79
N ILE A 6 -3.36 53.91 -29.74
CA ILE A 6 -3.95 53.28 -28.56
C ILE A 6 -2.97 52.27 -27.94
N VAL A 7 -2.69 52.36 -26.65
CA VAL A 7 -2.03 51.29 -25.89
C VAL A 7 -3.10 50.49 -25.14
N ARG A 8 -3.36 49.27 -25.61
CA ARG A 8 -4.18 48.26 -24.93
C ARG A 8 -3.33 47.54 -23.89
N ALA A 9 -3.77 47.55 -22.62
CA ALA A 9 -3.25 46.63 -21.61
C ALA A 9 -4.10 45.36 -21.63
N ILE A 10 -3.51 44.24 -22.08
CA ILE A 10 -4.08 42.90 -21.93
C ILE A 10 -3.43 42.28 -20.69
N ALA A 11 -4.18 42.20 -19.59
CA ALA A 11 -3.80 41.42 -18.43
C ALA A 11 -4.15 39.95 -18.69
N LEU A 12 -3.14 39.13 -19.02
CA LEU A 12 -3.27 37.67 -19.01
C LEU A 12 -3.25 37.19 -17.55
N ALA A 13 -4.42 36.87 -17.01
CA ALA A 13 -4.55 36.10 -15.78
C ALA A 13 -4.17 34.64 -16.07
N THR A 14 -2.98 34.23 -15.66
CA THR A 14 -2.52 32.84 -15.75
C THR A 14 -3.14 32.04 -14.59
N CYS A 15 -4.23 31.31 -14.86
CA CYS A 15 -4.74 30.32 -13.92
C CYS A 15 -3.75 29.15 -13.83
N ALA A 16 -2.97 29.11 -12.75
CA ALA A 16 -2.12 27.97 -12.40
C ALA A 16 -3.01 26.80 -11.90
N PHE A 17 -3.45 25.95 -12.82
CA PHE A 17 -3.97 24.63 -12.47
C PHE A 17 -2.78 23.75 -12.06
N GLY A 18 -2.61 23.55 -10.75
CA GLY A 18 -1.67 22.57 -10.20
C GLY A 18 -2.11 21.16 -10.57
N ALA A 19 -1.64 20.64 -11.70
CA ALA A 19 -1.71 19.22 -11.99
C ALA A 19 -0.84 18.49 -10.96
N SER A 20 -1.48 17.93 -9.94
CA SER A 20 -0.82 16.97 -9.06
C SER A 20 -0.47 15.75 -9.91
N ALA A 21 0.81 15.57 -10.19
CA ALA A 21 1.30 14.37 -10.86
C ALA A 21 0.79 13.14 -10.09
N ALA A 22 0.09 12.24 -10.78
CA ALA A 22 -0.07 10.88 -10.28
C ALA A 22 1.34 10.33 -10.06
N SER A 23 1.70 9.97 -8.83
CA SER A 23 3.03 9.40 -8.60
C SER A 23 3.03 8.03 -9.25
N GLU A 24 3.95 7.78 -10.18
CA GLU A 24 4.11 6.47 -10.80
C GLU A 24 4.21 5.38 -9.72
N GLY A 25 3.33 4.38 -9.80
CA GLY A 25 3.34 3.21 -8.92
C GLY A 25 2.41 3.23 -7.70
N GLU A 26 1.41 4.10 -7.62
CA GLU A 26 0.28 3.92 -6.68
C GLU A 26 -0.74 2.91 -7.24
N TRP A 27 -1.44 2.18 -6.37
CA TRP A 27 -2.45 1.19 -6.75
C TRP A 27 -3.70 1.31 -5.88
N LEU A 28 -4.80 0.69 -6.30
CA LEU A 28 -5.99 0.53 -5.48
C LEU A 28 -6.13 -0.93 -5.08
N SER A 29 -6.12 -1.23 -3.78
CA SER A 29 -6.27 -2.59 -3.27
C SER A 29 -7.67 -3.13 -3.55
N LEU A 30 -7.79 -4.21 -4.33
CA LEU A 30 -9.04 -4.97 -4.48
C LEU A 30 -9.24 -5.99 -3.35
N GLY A 31 -8.20 -6.27 -2.57
CA GLY A 31 -8.20 -7.19 -1.45
C GLY A 31 -6.89 -7.95 -1.34
N SER A 32 -6.75 -8.77 -0.29
CA SER A 32 -5.47 -9.37 0.13
C SER A 32 -4.88 -10.41 -0.83
N LYS A 33 -5.68 -10.99 -1.73
CA LYS A 33 -5.24 -11.99 -2.71
C LYS A 33 -5.55 -11.60 -4.15
N HIS A 34 -6.01 -10.38 -4.36
CA HIS A 34 -6.33 -9.89 -5.69
C HIS A 34 -5.11 -9.18 -6.29
N TRP A 35 -5.01 -9.21 -7.60
CA TRP A 35 -4.18 -8.23 -8.31
C TRP A 35 -4.71 -6.82 -8.03
N ALA A 36 -3.84 -5.82 -8.20
CA ALA A 36 -4.16 -4.44 -7.89
C ALA A 36 -4.04 -3.53 -9.12
N PRO A 37 -5.12 -2.85 -9.55
CA PRO A 37 -5.04 -1.88 -10.62
C PRO A 37 -4.11 -0.72 -10.25
N THR A 38 -3.32 -0.28 -11.23
CA THR A 38 -2.37 0.83 -11.07
C THR A 38 -3.08 2.15 -11.32
N VAL A 39 -2.92 3.10 -10.39
CA VAL A 39 -3.48 4.45 -10.47
C VAL A 39 -2.78 5.21 -11.59
N PHE A 40 -3.56 5.72 -12.55
CA PHE A 40 -3.04 6.54 -13.65
C PHE A 40 -3.54 7.99 -13.57
N ARG A 41 -4.56 8.28 -12.76
CA ARG A 41 -5.07 9.63 -12.54
C ARG A 41 -5.52 9.82 -11.11
N LYS A 42 -5.26 11.02 -10.58
CA LYS A 42 -5.74 11.49 -9.28
C LYS A 42 -6.24 12.92 -9.39
N SER A 43 -7.23 13.29 -8.59
CA SER A 43 -7.70 14.68 -8.46
C SER A 43 -8.26 14.92 -7.06
N GLY A 44 -8.22 16.17 -6.58
CA GLY A 44 -8.83 16.53 -5.29
C GLY A 44 -8.22 15.83 -4.07
N ILE A 45 -6.99 15.35 -4.15
CA ILE A 45 -6.33 14.64 -3.04
C ILE A 45 -6.33 15.49 -1.76
N ASP A 46 -6.61 14.87 -0.62
CA ASP A 46 -6.81 15.51 0.69
C ASP A 46 -8.01 16.49 0.79
N THR A 47 -8.92 16.53 -0.19
CA THR A 47 -10.14 17.36 -0.15
C THR A 47 -11.42 16.54 0.04
N GLU A 48 -12.57 17.22 0.09
CA GLU A 48 -13.91 16.62 0.10
C GLU A 48 -14.28 15.89 -1.21
N HIS A 49 -13.47 16.05 -2.26
CA HIS A 49 -13.71 15.51 -3.60
C HIS A 49 -12.48 14.76 -4.15
N ALA A 50 -11.79 14.01 -3.28
CA ALA A 50 -10.65 13.20 -3.67
C ALA A 50 -11.09 12.04 -4.57
N VAL A 51 -10.37 11.82 -5.66
CA VAL A 51 -10.62 10.75 -6.63
C VAL A 51 -9.30 10.16 -7.10
N ALA A 52 -9.27 8.83 -7.22
CA ALA A 52 -8.21 8.08 -7.86
C ALA A 52 -8.82 7.11 -8.88
N GLU A 53 -8.25 7.08 -10.08
CA GLU A 53 -8.63 6.20 -11.17
C GLU A 53 -7.46 5.30 -11.54
N ALA A 54 -7.75 4.01 -11.69
CA ALA A 54 -6.78 2.97 -11.90
C ALA A 54 -7.21 1.99 -12.99
N ARG A 55 -6.23 1.35 -13.63
CA ARG A 55 -6.42 0.32 -14.66
C ARG A 55 -5.48 -0.85 -14.41
N VAL A 56 -5.87 -2.01 -14.94
CA VAL A 56 -5.06 -3.22 -14.89
C VAL A 56 -4.34 -3.38 -16.21
N THR A 57 -3.08 -3.76 -16.17
CA THR A 57 -2.31 -4.18 -17.34
C THR A 57 -2.05 -5.67 -17.29
N ARG A 58 -1.76 -6.25 -18.46
CA ARG A 58 -1.34 -7.65 -18.54
C ARG A 58 -0.10 -7.94 -17.69
N SER A 59 0.82 -6.97 -17.57
CA SER A 59 2.02 -7.11 -16.73
C SER A 59 1.71 -7.20 -15.23
N VAL A 60 0.70 -6.48 -14.74
CA VAL A 60 0.24 -6.58 -13.34
C VAL A 60 -0.30 -7.99 -13.08
N ILE A 61 -1.12 -8.52 -13.98
CA ILE A 61 -1.64 -9.89 -13.86
C ILE A 61 -0.52 -10.92 -13.93
N GLN A 62 0.44 -10.74 -14.84
CA GLN A 62 1.59 -11.64 -14.94
C GLN A 62 2.36 -11.70 -13.60
N GLY A 63 2.70 -10.55 -13.02
CA GLY A 63 3.39 -10.51 -11.72
C GLY A 63 2.57 -11.16 -10.59
N TRP A 64 1.24 -10.99 -10.61
CA TRP A 64 0.35 -11.67 -9.67
C TRP A 64 0.34 -13.19 -9.87
N CYS A 65 0.23 -13.67 -11.12
CA CYS A 65 0.23 -15.08 -11.47
C CYS A 65 1.53 -15.78 -11.07
N GLU A 66 2.68 -15.16 -11.32
CA GLU A 66 3.98 -15.66 -10.89
C GLU A 66 4.07 -15.85 -9.37
N ASN A 67 3.38 -14.99 -8.62
CA ASN A 67 3.39 -15.00 -7.16
C ASN A 67 2.40 -15.99 -6.54
N TRP A 68 1.18 -16.06 -7.08
CA TRP A 68 0.05 -16.76 -6.48
C TRP A 68 -0.35 -18.06 -7.18
N SER A 69 0.04 -18.24 -8.44
CA SER A 69 -0.22 -19.45 -9.22
C SER A 69 1.06 -19.91 -9.97
N PRO A 70 2.18 -20.13 -9.25
CA PRO A 70 3.44 -20.47 -9.89
C PRO A 70 3.32 -21.77 -10.69
N GLY A 71 3.76 -21.73 -11.94
CA GLY A 71 3.72 -22.88 -12.86
C GLY A 71 2.42 -23.01 -13.68
N ASP A 72 1.37 -22.25 -13.36
CA ASP A 72 0.15 -22.22 -14.17
C ASP A 72 0.36 -21.34 -15.42
N ARG A 73 0.57 -22.00 -16.57
CA ARG A 73 0.76 -21.33 -17.87
C ARG A 73 -0.49 -20.62 -18.38
N GLY A 74 -1.69 -21.00 -17.92
CA GLY A 74 -2.96 -20.40 -18.32
C GLY A 74 -3.43 -19.27 -17.41
N CYS A 75 -2.71 -18.97 -16.33
CA CYS A 75 -3.15 -18.00 -15.32
C CYS A 75 -3.40 -16.61 -15.92
N VAL A 76 -2.48 -16.08 -16.73
CA VAL A 76 -2.62 -14.72 -17.27
C VAL A 76 -3.83 -14.59 -18.18
N ASP A 77 -4.11 -15.59 -19.03
CA ASP A 77 -5.25 -15.54 -19.94
C ASP A 77 -6.60 -15.73 -19.23
N ARG A 78 -6.61 -16.51 -18.13
CA ARG A 78 -7.79 -16.65 -17.28
C ARG A 78 -8.12 -15.37 -16.50
N GLU A 79 -7.10 -14.71 -15.95
CA GLU A 79 -7.30 -13.55 -15.07
C GLU A 79 -7.35 -12.21 -15.82
N PHE A 80 -6.65 -12.07 -16.96
CA PHE A 80 -6.66 -10.84 -17.78
C PHE A 80 -7.70 -10.93 -18.90
N THR A 81 -8.97 -10.96 -18.52
CA THR A 81 -10.07 -11.01 -19.48
C THR A 81 -10.27 -9.67 -20.20
N PRO A 82 -10.99 -9.63 -21.33
CA PRO A 82 -11.34 -8.38 -22.01
C PRO A 82 -12.12 -7.41 -21.12
N GLU A 83 -12.90 -7.90 -20.16
CA GLU A 83 -13.64 -7.10 -19.18
C GLU A 83 -12.65 -6.40 -18.25
N VAL A 84 -11.74 -7.15 -17.62
CA VAL A 84 -10.69 -6.62 -16.74
C VAL A 84 -9.85 -5.56 -17.47
N ALA A 85 -9.51 -5.80 -18.74
CA ALA A 85 -8.73 -4.86 -19.55
C ALA A 85 -9.46 -3.53 -19.82
N ARG A 86 -10.80 -3.53 -19.84
CA ARG A 86 -11.62 -2.33 -20.10
C ARG A 86 -12.13 -1.66 -18.82
N THR A 87 -12.11 -2.34 -17.68
CA THR A 87 -12.63 -1.80 -16.42
C THR A 87 -11.81 -0.59 -15.95
N LEU A 88 -12.52 0.50 -15.66
CA LEU A 88 -11.99 1.65 -14.94
C LEU A 88 -12.26 1.48 -13.45
N TYR A 89 -11.22 1.25 -12.66
CA TYR A 89 -11.33 1.17 -11.21
C TYR A 89 -11.28 2.58 -10.64
N ARG A 90 -12.30 2.98 -9.89
CA ARG A 90 -12.39 4.32 -9.32
C ARG A 90 -12.64 4.23 -7.83
N ALA A 91 -11.85 4.97 -7.07
CA ALA A 91 -12.08 5.23 -5.66
C ALA A 91 -12.25 6.74 -5.45
N SER A 92 -13.10 7.12 -4.51
CA SER A 92 -13.31 8.51 -4.13
C SER A 92 -13.43 8.67 -2.63
N ALA A 93 -13.09 9.83 -2.10
CA ALA A 93 -13.20 10.13 -0.68
C ALA A 93 -13.59 11.59 -0.43
N ASP A 94 -14.31 11.76 0.66
CA ASP A 94 -14.41 13.03 1.38
C ASP A 94 -13.41 12.98 2.54
N CYS A 95 -12.22 13.53 2.30
CA CYS A 95 -11.14 13.52 3.27
C CYS A 95 -11.47 14.36 4.52
N VAL A 96 -12.31 15.38 4.37
CA VAL A 96 -12.68 16.32 5.44
C VAL A 96 -13.63 15.64 6.43
N HIS A 97 -14.67 14.98 5.91
CA HIS A 97 -15.69 14.31 6.72
C HIS A 97 -15.40 12.83 7.01
N GLY A 98 -14.28 12.29 6.55
CA GLY A 98 -13.90 10.92 6.84
C GLY A 98 -14.77 9.89 6.12
N ARG A 99 -15.13 10.13 4.84
CA ARG A 99 -15.91 9.16 4.05
C ARG A 99 -15.12 8.67 2.86
N ILE A 100 -15.29 7.39 2.52
CA ILE A 100 -14.65 6.79 1.35
C ILE A 100 -15.62 5.88 0.62
N THR A 101 -15.57 5.94 -0.71
CA THR A 101 -16.13 4.97 -1.64
C THR A 101 -14.96 4.31 -2.37
N PRO A 102 -14.48 3.13 -1.93
CA PRO A 102 -13.43 2.41 -2.59
C PRO A 102 -13.92 1.80 -3.91
N VAL A 103 -13.02 1.11 -4.60
CA VAL A 103 -13.30 0.35 -5.83
C VAL A 103 -14.44 -0.68 -5.74
N ASP A 104 -14.87 -1.08 -4.53
CA ASP A 104 -16.01 -1.98 -4.31
C ASP A 104 -17.37 -1.27 -4.44
N GLY A 105 -17.36 0.07 -4.57
CA GLY A 105 -18.56 0.90 -4.71
C GLY A 105 -19.33 1.16 -3.41
N SER A 106 -18.95 0.56 -2.29
CA SER A 106 -19.62 0.75 -1.00
C SER A 106 -19.12 1.99 -0.30
N THR A 107 -19.96 2.63 0.53
CA THR A 107 -19.54 3.82 1.29
C THR A 107 -19.21 3.46 2.73
N TYR A 108 -18.06 3.93 3.19
CA TYR A 108 -17.55 3.71 4.54
C TYR A 108 -17.27 5.01 5.25
N THR A 109 -17.37 5.00 6.57
CA THR A 109 -17.10 6.13 7.45
C THR A 109 -15.92 5.85 8.37
N LEU A 110 -15.05 6.84 8.55
CA LEU A 110 -13.86 6.74 9.37
C LEU A 110 -14.26 6.57 10.84
N ALA A 111 -13.74 5.54 11.47
CA ALA A 111 -14.06 5.13 12.84
C ALA A 111 -12.82 5.13 13.74
N GLY A 112 -11.83 5.96 13.42
CA GLY A 112 -10.56 6.07 14.13
C GLY A 112 -9.45 5.23 13.49
N TYR A 113 -8.53 4.75 14.32
CA TYR A 113 -7.38 3.96 13.88
C TYR A 113 -7.33 2.65 14.64
N TRP A 114 -6.74 1.63 14.01
CA TRP A 114 -6.42 0.39 14.69
C TRP A 114 -5.28 0.58 15.68
N ASP A 115 -5.39 -0.04 16.84
CA ASP A 115 -4.27 -0.16 17.77
C ASP A 115 -3.14 -1.03 17.18
N SER A 116 -1.98 -1.02 17.83
CA SER A 116 -0.81 -1.79 17.42
C SER A 116 -0.87 -3.27 17.84
N SER A 117 -2.02 -3.79 18.26
CA SER A 117 -2.13 -5.16 18.79
C SER A 117 -2.05 -6.25 17.71
N ASP A 118 -2.17 -5.89 16.43
CA ASP A 118 -2.23 -6.85 15.32
C ASP A 118 -1.91 -6.16 13.98
N ILE A 119 -2.12 -6.88 12.88
CA ILE A 119 -1.96 -6.41 11.51
C ILE A 119 -2.69 -5.09 11.26
N GLY A 120 -1.97 -4.15 10.63
CA GLY A 120 -2.54 -2.86 10.23
C GLY A 120 -2.73 -1.87 11.38
N GLY A 121 -2.07 -2.08 12.52
CA GLY A 121 -2.00 -1.06 13.57
C GLY A 121 -1.54 0.30 13.05
N GLY A 122 -2.17 1.36 13.55
CA GLY A 122 -1.97 2.74 13.10
C GLY A 122 -2.65 3.11 11.78
N ARG A 123 -3.25 2.15 11.06
CA ARG A 123 -4.06 2.41 9.87
C ARG A 123 -5.49 2.76 10.23
N THR A 124 -6.21 3.37 9.29
CA THR A 124 -7.59 3.79 9.49
C THR A 124 -8.53 2.59 9.73
N ARG A 125 -9.53 2.83 10.58
CA ARG A 125 -10.60 1.87 10.88
C ARG A 125 -11.89 2.40 10.29
N TRP A 126 -12.74 1.51 9.77
CA TRP A 126 -13.91 1.90 8.97
C TRP A 126 -15.19 1.27 9.50
N ARG A 127 -16.31 2.01 9.38
CA ARG A 127 -17.66 1.49 9.52
C ARG A 127 -18.35 1.38 8.17
N ASP A 128 -19.06 0.29 7.95
CA ASP A 128 -19.94 0.12 6.80
C ASP A 128 -21.25 0.94 6.97
N ALA A 129 -22.14 0.83 5.98
CA ALA A 129 -23.43 1.52 5.97
C ALA A 129 -24.37 1.07 7.12
N SER A 130 -24.17 -0.12 7.68
CA SER A 130 -24.92 -0.61 8.85
C SER A 130 -24.33 -0.12 10.19
N GLY A 131 -23.24 0.65 10.15
CA GLY A 131 -22.51 1.13 11.32
C GLY A 131 -21.59 0.08 11.94
N ARG A 132 -21.44 -1.11 11.33
CA ARG A 132 -20.54 -2.17 11.81
C ARG A 132 -19.11 -1.86 11.43
N ILE A 133 -18.19 -2.19 12.33
CA ILE A 133 -16.76 -2.07 12.06
C ILE A 133 -16.36 -3.13 11.03
N VAL A 134 -15.76 -2.68 9.93
CA VAL A 134 -15.16 -3.56 8.94
C VAL A 134 -13.86 -4.11 9.52
N GLY A 135 -13.77 -5.43 9.65
CA GLY A 135 -12.60 -6.10 10.22
C GLY A 135 -11.31 -5.79 9.46
N ARG A 136 -10.18 -5.80 10.19
CA ARG A 136 -8.82 -5.66 9.62
C ARG A 136 -8.26 -6.97 9.05
N ASP A 137 -9.07 -8.04 9.04
CA ASP A 137 -8.71 -9.31 8.44
C ASP A 137 -8.87 -9.29 6.92
N ASN A 138 -8.32 -10.32 6.29
CA ASN A 138 -8.24 -10.46 4.84
C ASN A 138 -9.61 -10.69 4.17
N ALA A 139 -10.61 -11.18 4.90
CA ALA A 139 -11.95 -11.46 4.37
C ALA A 139 -12.85 -10.22 4.49
N SER A 140 -12.73 -9.46 5.58
CA SER A 140 -13.52 -8.24 5.80
C SER A 140 -13.10 -7.06 4.92
N GLY A 141 -11.83 -7.00 4.49
CA GLY A 141 -11.37 -6.00 3.52
C GLY A 141 -11.00 -4.62 4.09
N GLY A 142 -11.06 -4.41 5.42
CA GLY A 142 -10.81 -3.10 6.04
C GLY A 142 -9.41 -2.52 5.77
N LEU A 143 -8.40 -3.38 5.62
CA LEU A 143 -7.04 -2.95 5.25
C LEU A 143 -6.92 -2.48 3.80
N GLY A 144 -7.79 -2.98 2.91
CA GLY A 144 -7.90 -2.52 1.53
C GLY A 144 -8.49 -1.12 1.47
N ILE A 145 -9.56 -0.87 2.23
CA ILE A 145 -10.16 0.47 2.37
C ILE A 145 -9.12 1.46 2.90
N SER A 146 -8.36 1.06 3.93
CA SER A 146 -7.30 1.88 4.50
C SER A 146 -6.20 2.24 3.48
N GLN A 147 -5.84 1.30 2.61
CA GLN A 147 -4.86 1.53 1.55
C GLN A 147 -5.37 2.53 0.50
N GLN A 148 -6.64 2.43 0.12
CA GLN A 148 -7.22 3.39 -0.83
C GLN A 148 -7.38 4.77 -0.20
N TRP A 149 -7.72 4.84 1.10
CA TRP A 149 -7.72 6.09 1.86
C TRP A 149 -6.33 6.74 1.89
N GLU A 150 -5.28 5.95 2.07
CA GLU A 150 -3.90 6.42 2.01
C GLU A 150 -3.51 7.01 0.63
N VAL A 151 -4.15 6.58 -0.46
CA VAL A 151 -3.96 7.16 -1.80
C VAL A 151 -4.72 8.48 -1.94
N LEU A 152 -5.95 8.53 -1.40
CA LEU A 152 -6.87 9.67 -1.57
C LEU A 152 -6.64 10.80 -0.56
N CYS A 153 -6.27 10.47 0.66
CA CYS A 153 -6.15 11.36 1.81
C CYS A 153 -4.81 11.14 2.56
N PRO A 154 -3.65 11.29 1.89
CA PRO A 154 -2.34 10.96 2.45
C PRO A 154 -2.00 11.76 3.72
N SER A 155 -2.49 13.00 3.86
CA SER A 155 -2.28 13.81 5.07
C SER A 155 -3.08 13.27 6.28
N ARG A 156 -4.00 12.33 6.04
CA ARG A 156 -4.91 11.73 7.03
C ARG A 156 -4.75 10.20 7.11
N ALA A 157 -3.64 9.68 6.60
CA ALA A 157 -3.33 8.25 6.56
C ALA A 157 -3.08 7.60 7.95
N GLY A 158 -3.04 8.40 9.01
CA GLY A 158 -2.77 7.96 10.37
C GLY A 158 -1.29 8.05 10.77
N PRO A 159 -0.99 7.85 12.07
CA PRO A 159 0.34 8.10 12.65
C PRO A 159 1.43 7.20 12.06
N SER A 160 1.08 6.04 11.47
CA SER A 160 2.05 5.12 10.88
C SER A 160 2.69 5.63 9.58
N ARG A 161 2.13 6.66 8.90
CA ARG A 161 2.69 7.25 7.67
C ARG A 161 3.34 8.61 7.87
N ALA A 162 3.18 9.23 9.04
CA ALA A 162 3.82 10.51 9.37
C ALA A 162 5.37 10.42 9.44
N ALA A 163 5.95 9.22 9.32
CA ALA A 163 7.39 8.96 9.35
C ALA A 163 8.02 8.75 7.96
N ALA A 164 7.51 9.37 6.88
CA ALA A 164 8.30 9.56 5.67
C ALA A 164 9.15 10.84 5.83
N PRO A 165 10.48 10.77 5.92
CA PRO A 165 11.29 11.94 6.25
C PRO A 165 11.25 12.95 5.10
N ARG A 166 10.73 14.14 5.39
CA ARG A 166 11.16 15.37 4.72
C ARG A 166 12.65 15.54 5.02
N THR A 167 13.43 15.80 3.97
CA THR A 167 14.87 16.02 3.97
C THR A 167 15.28 17.01 5.07
N VAL A 168 16.12 16.58 6.01
CA VAL A 168 16.86 17.48 6.91
C VAL A 168 18.32 16.99 6.95
N PRO A 169 19.32 17.86 6.76
CA PRO A 169 20.72 17.46 6.76
C PRO A 169 21.14 16.92 8.13
N SER A 170 21.76 15.75 8.11
CA SER A 170 22.19 14.97 9.26
C SER A 170 23.29 15.70 10.03
N ARG A 171 23.03 16.04 11.30
CA ARG A 171 24.09 16.29 12.29
C ARG A 171 24.05 15.17 13.31
N ALA A 172 25.12 14.38 13.32
CA ALA A 172 25.28 13.21 14.17
C ALA A 172 25.26 13.60 15.67
N VAL A 173 24.41 12.93 16.44
CA VAL A 173 24.56 12.81 17.89
C VAL A 173 24.43 11.34 18.24
N SER A 174 25.54 10.76 18.68
CA SER A 174 25.63 9.40 19.21
C SER A 174 25.05 9.36 20.62
N VAL A 175 24.21 8.36 20.93
CA VAL A 175 23.79 8.03 22.30
C VAL A 175 23.90 6.49 22.47
N PRO A 176 24.35 5.98 23.64
CA PRO A 176 24.85 4.62 23.78
C PRO A 176 23.77 3.58 24.10
N THR A 177 24.06 2.35 23.68
CA THR A 177 23.30 1.10 23.90
C THR A 177 23.32 0.65 25.37
N PRO A 178 22.17 0.28 25.99
CA PRO A 178 22.17 -0.52 27.21
C PRO A 178 22.20 -2.02 26.91
N ALA A 179 22.97 -2.75 27.71
CA ALA A 179 23.18 -4.20 27.63
C ALA A 179 21.93 -5.04 28.03
N PRO A 180 21.79 -6.28 27.52
CA PRO A 180 20.66 -7.16 27.85
C PRO A 180 20.83 -7.84 29.23
N ARG A 181 19.73 -7.90 29.99
CA ARG A 181 19.60 -8.75 31.18
C ARG A 181 19.26 -10.19 30.79
N ALA A 182 19.86 -11.15 31.50
CA ALA A 182 19.59 -12.58 31.40
C ALA A 182 18.17 -12.96 31.89
N PRO A 183 17.56 -14.02 31.32
CA PRO A 183 16.26 -14.53 31.77
C PRO A 183 16.38 -15.40 33.04
N SER A 184 15.43 -15.21 33.96
CA SER A 184 15.23 -16.03 35.16
C SER A 184 14.48 -17.32 34.82
N ALA A 185 14.87 -18.43 35.46
CA ALA A 185 14.39 -19.78 35.21
C ALA A 185 12.91 -20.00 35.61
N ALA A 186 12.20 -20.80 34.81
CA ALA A 186 10.87 -21.36 35.13
C ALA A 186 10.97 -22.86 35.48
N PRO A 187 10.07 -23.42 36.32
CA PRO A 187 10.10 -24.84 36.71
C PRO A 187 9.49 -25.77 35.64
N PRO A 188 9.85 -27.07 35.64
CA PRO A 188 9.48 -28.02 34.58
C PRO A 188 8.11 -28.66 34.85
N GLY A 189 7.28 -28.79 33.81
CA GLY A 189 6.13 -29.70 33.88
C GLY A 189 4.90 -29.29 33.08
N ALA A 190 5.00 -29.27 31.75
CA ALA A 190 3.88 -29.56 30.85
C ALA A 190 4.43 -29.70 29.43
N VAL A 191 4.23 -30.86 28.80
CA VAL A 191 4.62 -31.10 27.40
C VAL A 191 3.36 -30.92 26.54
N PRO A 192 3.28 -29.92 25.65
CA PRO A 192 2.36 -29.97 24.53
C PRO A 192 3.13 -30.33 23.25
N ARG A 193 2.52 -31.26 22.50
CA ARG A 193 2.94 -31.70 21.17
C ARG A 193 3.22 -30.52 20.24
N THR A 194 4.42 -30.48 19.67
CA THR A 194 4.90 -29.49 18.73
C THR A 194 4.17 -29.64 17.38
N ALA A 195 3.28 -28.70 17.05
CA ALA A 195 2.98 -28.38 15.67
C ALA A 195 4.16 -27.57 15.08
N PRO A 196 4.47 -27.65 13.77
CA PRO A 196 5.52 -26.83 13.16
C PRO A 196 5.18 -25.34 13.34
N GLY A 197 5.93 -24.68 14.22
CA GLY A 197 5.71 -23.30 14.61
C GLY A 197 6.05 -22.32 13.48
N VAL A 198 5.10 -21.46 13.15
CA VAL A 198 5.32 -20.26 12.34
C VAL A 198 6.41 -19.41 13.04
N PRO A 199 7.44 -18.91 12.33
CA PRO A 199 8.37 -17.96 12.92
C PRO A 199 7.61 -16.72 13.41
N SER A 200 7.74 -16.43 14.71
CA SER A 200 6.99 -15.35 15.36
C SER A 200 7.42 -13.96 14.87
N ALA A 201 8.59 -13.85 14.23
CA ALA A 201 9.14 -12.61 13.69
C ALA A 201 9.15 -12.62 12.16
N ALA A 202 8.78 -11.48 11.57
CA ALA A 202 8.90 -11.28 10.13
C ALA A 202 10.39 -11.22 9.75
N PRO A 203 10.86 -12.01 8.75
CA PRO A 203 12.26 -12.00 8.32
C PRO A 203 12.75 -10.68 7.69
N PHE A 204 11.82 -9.78 7.34
CA PHE A 204 12.14 -8.47 6.79
C PHE A 204 11.27 -7.39 7.43
N ALA A 205 11.76 -6.15 7.44
CA ALA A 205 11.11 -5.01 8.07
C ALA A 205 10.65 -3.94 7.06
N ALA A 206 9.63 -3.16 7.42
CA ALA A 206 9.27 -1.97 6.66
C ALA A 206 10.45 -0.98 6.58
N GLY A 207 10.63 -0.36 5.41
CA GLY A 207 11.76 0.49 5.09
C GLY A 207 13.02 -0.25 4.63
N GLN A 208 13.12 -1.57 4.81
CA GLN A 208 14.29 -2.36 4.42
C GLN A 208 14.44 -2.43 2.90
N VAL A 209 15.67 -2.28 2.42
CA VAL A 209 16.02 -2.47 1.01
C VAL A 209 16.29 -3.96 0.78
N ILE A 210 15.60 -4.53 -0.20
CA ILE A 210 15.62 -5.94 -0.54
C ILE A 210 15.79 -6.12 -2.05
N GLU A 211 16.06 -7.34 -2.46
CA GLU A 211 15.83 -7.77 -3.84
C GLU A 211 14.62 -8.69 -3.86
N ALA A 212 13.67 -8.38 -4.73
CA ALA A 212 12.45 -9.12 -4.92
C ALA A 212 12.50 -9.87 -6.25
N ARG A 213 12.03 -11.11 -6.25
CA ARG A 213 11.93 -11.92 -7.45
C ARG A 213 10.78 -11.41 -8.33
N TYR A 214 11.08 -11.05 -9.57
CA TYR A 214 10.12 -10.56 -10.56
C TYR A 214 10.48 -11.12 -11.94
N GLY A 215 9.57 -11.88 -12.56
CA GLY A 215 9.90 -12.69 -13.74
C GLY A 215 11.01 -13.70 -13.47
N SER A 216 11.99 -13.79 -14.37
CA SER A 216 13.19 -14.60 -14.19
C SER A 216 14.29 -13.93 -13.35
N GLY A 217 14.12 -12.66 -12.98
CA GLY A 217 15.14 -11.82 -12.37
C GLY A 217 14.89 -11.45 -10.90
N TRP A 218 15.90 -10.81 -10.32
CA TRP A 218 15.83 -10.16 -9.02
C TRP A 218 15.90 -8.65 -9.24
N VAL A 219 14.91 -7.92 -8.74
CA VAL A 219 14.81 -6.47 -8.86
C VAL A 219 14.94 -5.88 -7.47
N ARG A 220 15.83 -4.90 -7.33
CA ARG A 220 15.99 -4.17 -6.07
C ARG A 220 14.72 -3.38 -5.76
N GLY A 221 14.40 -3.27 -4.49
CA GLY A 221 13.24 -2.53 -4.03
C GLY A 221 13.28 -2.27 -2.53
N ARG A 222 12.20 -1.69 -2.01
CA ARG A 222 12.02 -1.37 -0.61
C ARG A 222 10.69 -1.93 -0.11
N ILE A 223 10.70 -2.46 1.10
CA ILE A 223 9.47 -2.89 1.78
C ILE A 223 8.74 -1.64 2.27
N ASP A 224 7.54 -1.40 1.76
CA ASP A 224 6.66 -0.33 2.23
C ASP A 224 5.94 -0.75 3.53
N SER A 225 5.48 -2.00 3.61
CA SER A 225 4.83 -2.55 4.82
C SER A 225 4.87 -4.08 4.88
N VAL A 226 4.67 -4.63 6.07
CA VAL A 226 4.63 -6.07 6.35
C VAL A 226 3.25 -6.46 6.88
N GLN A 227 2.72 -7.58 6.40
CA GLN A 227 1.37 -8.08 6.69
C GLN A 227 1.45 -9.58 7.02
N ARG A 228 0.66 -10.05 7.98
CA ARG A 228 0.38 -11.50 8.12
C ARG A 228 -0.82 -11.86 7.24
N VAL A 229 -0.67 -12.89 6.43
CA VAL A 229 -1.73 -13.39 5.54
C VAL A 229 -1.93 -14.88 5.76
N GLN A 230 -3.11 -15.38 5.42
CA GLN A 230 -3.39 -16.82 5.43
C GLN A 230 -3.01 -17.41 4.06
N GLY A 231 -1.83 -18.02 4.00
CA GLY A 231 -1.31 -18.70 2.81
C GLY A 231 -1.87 -20.12 2.62
N ALA A 232 -1.55 -20.73 1.48
CA ALA A 232 -1.96 -22.11 1.17
C ALA A 232 -1.38 -23.15 2.15
N GLY A 233 -0.21 -22.87 2.75
CA GLY A 233 0.44 -23.69 3.75
C GLY A 233 0.20 -23.25 5.21
N GLY A 234 -0.73 -22.32 5.45
CA GLY A 234 -0.97 -21.72 6.76
C GLY A 234 -0.55 -20.24 6.84
N PRO A 235 -0.51 -19.65 8.04
CA PRO A 235 -0.16 -18.24 8.23
C PRO A 235 1.25 -17.92 7.71
N GLU A 236 1.36 -16.94 6.83
CA GLU A 236 2.64 -16.47 6.27
C GLU A 236 2.73 -14.93 6.30
N PHE A 237 3.93 -14.39 6.05
CA PHE A 237 4.12 -12.94 5.91
C PHE A 237 4.07 -12.53 4.44
N ALA A 238 3.24 -11.53 4.15
CA ALA A 238 3.18 -10.81 2.89
C ALA A 238 3.82 -9.42 3.05
N TYR A 239 4.58 -9.01 2.05
CA TYR A 239 5.36 -7.79 2.05
C TYR A 239 4.91 -6.93 0.90
N ASN A 240 4.43 -5.73 1.19
CA ASN A 240 4.19 -4.74 0.14
C ASN A 240 5.53 -4.14 -0.24
N VAL A 241 6.00 -4.44 -1.45
CA VAL A 241 7.31 -4.01 -1.93
C VAL A 241 7.15 -3.01 -3.05
N ARG A 242 7.96 -1.96 -3.02
CA ARG A 242 8.19 -1.04 -4.12
C ARG A 242 9.51 -1.36 -4.80
N LEU A 243 9.46 -1.74 -6.07
CA LEU A 243 10.63 -2.08 -6.86
C LEU A 243 11.18 -0.84 -7.56
N ASP A 244 12.48 -0.86 -7.83
CA ASP A 244 13.20 0.24 -8.50
C ASP A 244 12.78 0.41 -9.97
N ASN A 245 12.18 -0.63 -10.56
CA ASN A 245 11.55 -0.56 -11.89
C ASN A 245 10.15 0.09 -11.87
N GLY A 246 9.76 0.72 -10.75
CA GLY A 246 8.47 1.41 -10.57
C GLY A 246 7.30 0.48 -10.22
N LEU A 247 7.47 -0.83 -10.36
CA LEU A 247 6.43 -1.81 -10.07
C LEU A 247 6.31 -2.04 -8.56
N ARG A 248 5.12 -2.39 -8.12
CA ARG A 248 4.87 -2.74 -6.72
C ARG A 248 4.07 -4.03 -6.65
N SER A 249 4.40 -4.86 -5.66
CA SER A 249 3.74 -6.15 -5.50
C SER A 249 3.68 -6.54 -4.03
N GLN A 250 2.66 -7.31 -3.69
CA GLN A 250 2.59 -8.00 -2.41
C GLN A 250 3.25 -9.36 -2.58
N LEU A 251 4.41 -9.55 -1.96
CA LEU A 251 5.25 -10.73 -2.14
C LEU A 251 5.42 -11.48 -0.81
N PRO A 252 5.49 -12.81 -0.82
CA PRO A 252 5.82 -13.61 0.36
C PRO A 252 7.33 -13.55 0.65
N ALA A 253 7.72 -13.89 1.89
CA ALA A 253 9.12 -13.89 2.32
C ALA A 253 10.07 -14.65 1.36
N ARG A 254 9.61 -15.77 0.79
CA ARG A 254 10.38 -16.63 -0.14
C ARG A 254 10.79 -15.95 -1.44
N MET A 255 10.14 -14.85 -1.81
CA MET A 255 10.44 -14.07 -3.01
C MET A 255 11.28 -12.84 -2.71
N LEU A 256 11.74 -12.69 -1.47
CA LEU A 256 12.58 -11.59 -1.03
C LEU A 256 13.92 -12.14 -0.57
N ARG A 257 14.96 -11.36 -0.79
CA ARG A 257 16.27 -11.56 -0.16
C ARG A 257 16.88 -10.23 0.25
N PRO A 258 17.79 -10.21 1.24
CA PRO A 258 18.51 -9.00 1.57
C PRO A 258 19.23 -8.45 0.34
N ALA A 259 19.11 -7.15 0.08
CA ALA A 259 19.87 -6.53 -1.00
C ALA A 259 21.35 -6.48 -0.60
N THR A 260 22.25 -6.98 -1.44
CA THR A 260 23.69 -6.81 -1.21
C THR A 260 24.02 -5.32 -1.27
N SER A 261 24.66 -4.81 -0.22
CA SER A 261 25.28 -3.48 -0.24
C SER A 261 26.45 -3.53 -1.23
N ARG A 262 26.34 -2.80 -2.34
CA ARG A 262 27.51 -2.39 -3.12
C ARG A 262 27.98 -1.04 -2.61
#